data_AF-A0A8B6GTW1-F1
#
_entry.id   AF-A0A8B6GTW1-F1
#
_cell.length_a   1.000
_cell.length_b   1.000
_cell.length_c   1.000
_cell.angle_alpha   90.00
_cell.angle_beta   90.00
_cell.angle_gamma   90.00
#
_symmetry.space_group_name_H-M   'P 1'
#
loop_
_entity.id
_entity.type
_entity.pdbx_description
1 polymer ?
#
loop_
_entity_poly.entity_id
_entity_poly.type
_entity_poly.pdbx_seq_one_letter_code
_entity_poly.pdbx_strand_id
1 'polypeptide(L)'
;MIITTVNARPKVIKNKPRKVYQYKKGNMEKVQEYLNSKYENFKEKITEMNIEEYWTLFKTHLFQAMDLHIPSKNLTSRFNLPWVNPTHQEDDT
;
A
#
# COMPACT_ATOMS: atom_id res chain seq x y z
N MET A 1 33.63 -38.73 7.00
CA MET A 1 32.39 -38.78 6.21
C MET A 1 31.33 -37.98 6.96
N ILE A 2 31.03 -36.74 6.55
CA ILE A 2 30.01 -35.91 7.20
C ILE A 2 28.67 -36.29 6.56
N ILE A 3 27.72 -36.75 7.37
CA ILE A 3 26.52 -37.42 6.86
C ILE A 3 25.40 -36.42 6.51
N THR A 4 25.29 -35.26 7.17
CA THR A 4 24.50 -34.10 6.66
C THR A 4 24.85 -32.82 7.43
N THR A 5 24.83 -31.67 6.75
CA THR A 5 24.86 -30.33 7.36
C THR A 5 23.45 -29.75 7.45
N VAL A 6 22.95 -29.46 8.66
CA VAL A 6 21.64 -28.84 8.87
C VAL A 6 21.81 -27.35 9.08
N ASN A 7 21.13 -26.54 8.25
CA ASN A 7 21.08 -25.09 8.44
C ASN A 7 19.84 -24.72 9.26
N ALA A 8 20.03 -24.45 10.56
CA ALA A 8 18.97 -24.10 11.50
C ALA A 8 18.62 -22.60 11.52
N ARG A 9 19.09 -21.80 10.55
CA ARG A 9 18.81 -20.36 10.55
C ARG A 9 17.32 -20.10 10.29
N PRO A 10 16.64 -19.27 11.11
CA PRO A 10 15.26 -18.93 10.89
C PRO A 10 15.11 -18.13 9.58
N LYS A 11 14.23 -18.59 8.69
CA LYS A 11 13.90 -17.87 7.46
C LYS A 11 12.94 -16.72 7.79
N VAL A 12 13.47 -15.50 7.88
CA VAL A 12 12.63 -14.30 8.09
C VAL A 12 11.94 -13.93 6.78
N ILE A 13 10.62 -14.12 6.71
CA ILE A 13 9.80 -13.66 5.59
C ILE A 13 9.59 -12.15 5.77
N LYS A 14 10.15 -11.35 4.85
CA LYS A 14 9.94 -9.90 4.85
C LYS A 14 8.52 -9.60 4.34
N ASN A 15 7.74 -8.89 5.15
CA ASN A 15 6.44 -8.39 4.72
C ASN A 15 6.61 -7.34 3.62
N LYS A 16 5.75 -7.38 2.59
CA LYS A 16 5.71 -6.34 1.56
C LYS A 16 5.41 -4.97 2.22
N PRO A 17 6.18 -3.91 1.90
CA PRO A 17 5.89 -2.57 2.37
C PRO A 17 4.44 -2.16 2.06
N ARG A 18 3.76 -1.56 3.04
CA ARG A 18 2.37 -1.09 2.88
C ARG A 18 2.36 0.37 2.46
N LYS A 19 1.69 0.68 1.34
CA LYS A 19 1.41 2.07 0.93
C LYS A 19 0.34 2.65 1.86
N VAL A 20 0.58 3.84 2.39
CA VAL A 20 -0.38 4.59 3.20
C VAL A 20 -0.52 6.01 2.69
N TYR A 21 -1.77 6.48 2.56
CA TYR A 21 -2.10 7.83 2.15
C TYR A 21 -2.00 8.80 3.33
N GLN A 22 -1.47 9.99 3.08
CA GLN A 22 -1.38 11.08 4.07
C GLN A 22 -2.53 12.05 3.88
N TYR A 23 -3.75 11.66 4.27
CA TYR A 23 -4.98 12.44 4.05
C TYR A 23 -4.89 13.88 4.58
N LYS A 24 -4.21 14.11 5.71
CA LYS A 24 -3.98 15.47 6.26
C LYS A 24 -3.22 16.41 5.31
N LYS A 25 -2.43 15.86 4.39
CA LYS A 25 -1.66 16.60 3.38
C LYS A 25 -2.26 16.50 1.98
N GLY A 26 -3.37 15.79 1.82
CA GLY A 26 -4.05 15.63 0.54
C GLY A 26 -4.89 16.86 0.21
N ASN A 27 -5.00 17.18 -1.07
CA ASN A 27 -5.92 18.22 -1.53
C ASN A 27 -7.31 17.59 -1.79
N MET A 28 -8.20 17.66 -0.79
CA MET A 28 -9.53 17.04 -0.89
C MET A 28 -10.48 17.78 -1.83
N GLU A 29 -10.30 19.09 -2.02
CA GLU A 29 -11.07 19.87 -2.99
C GLU A 29 -10.87 19.31 -4.40
N LYS A 30 -9.61 19.07 -4.78
CA LYS A 30 -9.28 18.47 -6.08
C LYS A 30 -9.78 17.02 -6.21
N VAL A 31 -9.78 16.25 -5.13
CA VAL A 31 -10.38 14.91 -5.13
C VAL A 31 -11.88 15.00 -5.45
N GLN A 32 -12.59 15.93 -4.81
CA GLN A 32 -14.02 16.14 -5.03
C GLN A 32 -14.30 16.65 -6.44
N GLU A 33 -13.54 17.63 -6.94
CA GLU A 33 -13.63 18.12 -8.32
C GLU A 33 -13.42 17.00 -9.34
N TYR A 34 -12.38 16.18 -9.14
CA TYR A 34 -12.10 15.04 -10.02
C TYR A 34 -13.27 14.04 -10.04
N LEU A 35 -13.78 13.66 -8.87
CA LEU A 35 -14.88 12.70 -8.79
C LEU A 35 -16.18 13.26 -9.40
N ASN A 36 -16.48 14.54 -9.17
CA ASN A 36 -17.62 15.21 -9.79
C ASN A 36 -17.49 15.25 -11.32
N SER A 37 -16.29 15.48 -11.86
CA SER A 37 -16.06 15.46 -13.32
C SER A 37 -16.31 14.08 -13.95
N LYS A 38 -16.18 13.00 -13.17
CA LYS A 38 -16.43 11.62 -13.62
C LYS A 38 -17.86 11.16 -13.38
N TYR A 39 -18.62 11.85 -12.52
CA TYR A 39 -19.96 11.45 -12.11
C TYR A 39 -20.96 11.38 -13.27
N GLU A 40 -20.99 12.38 -14.16
CA GLU A 40 -21.93 12.38 -15.29
C GLU A 40 -21.70 11.17 -16.23
N ASN A 41 -20.44 10.93 -16.61
CA ASN A 41 -20.05 9.74 -17.38
C ASN A 41 -20.36 8.42 -16.65
N PHE A 42 -20.32 8.44 -15.32
CA PHE A 42 -20.58 7.28 -14.47
C PHE A 42 -22.09 6.97 -14.42
N LYS A 43 -22.93 8.01 -14.39
CA LYS A 43 -24.39 7.89 -14.36
C LYS A 43 -24.96 7.35 -15.67
N GLU A 44 -24.43 7.78 -16.81
CA GLU A 44 -24.86 7.30 -18.13
C GLU A 44 -24.60 5.80 -18.31
N LYS A 45 -23.52 5.28 -17.72
CA LYS A 45 -23.10 3.87 -17.87
C LYS A 45 -23.82 2.89 -16.94
N ILE A 46 -24.64 3.36 -15.99
CA ILE A 46 -25.37 2.51 -15.03
C ILE A 46 -26.27 1.50 -15.73
N THR A 47 -26.93 1.91 -16.82
CA THR A 47 -27.89 1.06 -17.53
C THR A 47 -27.25 0.05 -18.46
N GLU A 48 -25.95 0.22 -18.76
CA GLU A 48 -25.22 -0.60 -19.74
C GLU A 48 -24.32 -1.65 -19.07
N MET A 49 -23.92 -1.45 -17.82
CA MET A 49 -22.94 -2.28 -17.11
C MET A 49 -23.58 -3.22 -16.10
N ASN A 50 -22.94 -4.37 -15.87
CA ASN A 50 -23.29 -5.19 -14.72
C ASN A 50 -22.78 -4.53 -13.41
N ILE A 51 -23.33 -4.96 -12.27
CA ILE A 51 -23.01 -4.35 -10.97
C ILE A 51 -21.54 -4.47 -10.54
N GLU A 52 -20.85 -5.56 -10.89
CA GLU A 52 -19.43 -5.78 -10.64
C GLU A 52 -18.55 -4.85 -11.49
N GLU A 53 -18.91 -4.68 -12.76
CA GLU A 53 -18.20 -3.77 -13.68
C GLU A 53 -18.35 -2.32 -13.21
N TYR A 54 -19.57 -1.94 -12.85
CA TYR A 54 -19.87 -0.64 -12.27
C TYR A 54 -19.09 -0.38 -10.99
N TRP A 55 -19.05 -1.36 -10.08
CA TRP A 55 -18.29 -1.25 -8.83
C TRP A 55 -16.78 -1.16 -9.08
N THR A 56 -16.27 -1.88 -10.07
CA THR A 56 -14.87 -1.84 -10.47
C THR A 56 -14.50 -0.48 -11.06
N LEU A 57 -15.35 0.09 -11.90
CA LEU A 57 -15.18 1.43 -12.45
C LEU A 57 -15.15 2.48 -11.34
N PHE A 58 -16.10 2.42 -10.39
CA PHE A 58 -16.15 3.31 -9.23
C PHE A 58 -14.84 3.27 -8.43
N LYS A 59 -14.43 2.07 -8.00
CA LYS A 59 -13.20 1.85 -7.23
C LYS A 59 -12.01 2.43 -7.98
N THR A 60 -11.93 2.19 -9.29
CA THR A 60 -10.82 2.66 -10.13
C THR A 60 -10.73 4.18 -10.12
N HIS A 61 -11.83 4.89 -10.36
CA HIS A 61 -11.84 6.35 -10.33
C HIS A 61 -11.52 6.92 -8.95
N LEU A 62 -12.03 6.28 -7.88
CA LEU A 62 -11.71 6.68 -6.51
C LEU A 62 -10.22 6.52 -6.20
N PHE A 63 -9.62 5.37 -6.53
CA PHE A 63 -8.19 5.13 -6.31
C PHE A 63 -7.31 6.07 -7.14
N GLN A 64 -7.70 6.37 -8.38
CA GLN A 64 -7.01 7.35 -9.22
C GLN A 64 -7.05 8.76 -8.61
N ALA A 65 -8.22 9.20 -8.13
CA ALA A 65 -8.36 10.50 -7.48
C ALA A 65 -7.46 10.61 -6.25
N MET A 66 -7.43 9.56 -5.43
CA MET A 66 -6.57 9.51 -4.24
C MET A 66 -5.08 9.48 -4.63
N ASP A 67 -4.69 8.71 -5.64
CA ASP A 67 -3.29 8.61 -6.07
C ASP A 67 -2.75 9.92 -6.66
N LEU A 68 -3.60 10.68 -7.34
CA LEU A 68 -3.23 11.97 -7.94
C LEU A 68 -3.13 13.10 -6.91
N HIS A 69 -4.01 13.11 -5.91
CA HIS A 69 -4.20 14.29 -5.06
C HIS A 69 -3.83 14.08 -3.59
N ILE A 70 -3.53 12.85 -3.17
CA ILE A 70 -3.15 12.51 -1.80
C ILE A 70 -1.73 11.92 -1.78
N PRO A 71 -0.75 12.64 -1.21
CA PRO A 71 0.59 12.12 -1.06
C PRO A 71 0.58 10.79 -0.29
N SER A 72 1.38 9.83 -0.75
CA SER A 72 1.48 8.52 -0.11
C SER A 72 2.93 8.22 0.29
N LYS A 73 3.09 7.37 1.32
CA LYS A 73 4.40 6.82 1.71
C LYS A 73 4.31 5.31 1.85
N ASN A 74 5.43 4.64 1.63
CA ASN A 74 5.56 3.23 1.96
C ASN A 74 6.07 3.09 3.38
N LEU A 75 5.37 2.28 4.18
CA LEU A 75 5.85 1.90 5.50
C LEU A 75 6.88 0.79 5.37
N THR A 76 8.08 1.03 5.89
CA THR A 76 9.13 0.02 6.02
C THR A 76 8.95 -0.79 7.31
N SER A 77 9.64 -1.92 7.41
CA SER A 77 9.51 -2.87 8.53
C SER A 77 9.86 -2.27 9.90
N ARG A 78 9.29 -2.87 10.95
CA ARG A 78 9.49 -2.56 12.38
C ARG A 78 10.89 -2.91 12.92
N PHE A 79 11.96 -2.75 12.16
CA PHE A 79 13.32 -3.01 12.67
C PHE A 79 14.00 -1.76 13.25
N ASN A 80 13.38 -0.57 13.11
CA ASN A 80 13.74 0.64 13.86
C ASN A 80 12.83 0.81 15.08
N LEU A 81 12.84 -0.19 15.97
CA LEU A 81 12.19 -0.04 17.27
C LEU A 81 13.20 0.62 18.23
N PRO A 82 12.86 1.73 18.88
CA PRO A 82 13.81 2.47 19.72
C PRO A 82 14.28 1.70 20.96
N TRP A 83 13.69 0.53 21.25
CA TRP A 83 14.07 -0.36 22.36
C TRP A 83 14.82 -1.62 21.92
N VAL A 84 15.09 -1.81 20.61
CA VAL A 84 15.92 -2.90 20.10
C VAL A 84 17.30 -2.32 19.82
N ASN A 85 18.22 -2.48 20.76
CA ASN A 85 19.61 -2.03 20.59
C ASN A 85 20.32 -2.94 19.56
N PRO A 86 21.01 -2.40 18.55
CA PRO A 86 21.79 -3.18 17.59
C PRO A 86 23.11 -3.74 18.18
N THR A 87 23.35 -3.59 19.48
CA THR A 87 24.55 -4.07 20.17
C THR A 87 24.46 -5.57 20.45
N HIS A 88 24.72 -6.38 19.43
CA HIS A 88 25.31 -7.73 19.54
C HIS A 88 25.80 -8.12 18.13
N GLN A 89 26.87 -7.48 17.68
CA GLN A 89 27.80 -8.11 16.74
C GLN A 89 28.83 -8.79 17.62
N GLU A 90 28.72 -10.12 17.74
CA GLU A 90 29.76 -10.94 18.35
C GLU A 90 30.98 -10.90 17.43
N ASP A 91 32.04 -10.30 17.93
CA ASP A 91 33.40 -10.38 17.40
C ASP A 91 33.90 -11.82 17.58
N ASP A 92 33.61 -12.70 16.64
CA ASP A 92 34.28 -14.02 16.56
C ASP A 92 35.48 -13.90 15.60
N THR A 93 36.65 -13.77 16.21
CA THR A 93 37.97 -14.00 15.59
C THR A 93 38.26 -15.49 15.53
#